data_AF-A0A093Y824-F1
#
_entry.id   AF-A0A093Y824-F1
#
_cell.length_a   1.000
_cell.length_b   1.000
_cell.length_c   1.000
_cell.angle_alpha   90.00
_cell.angle_beta   90.00
_cell.angle_gamma   90.00
#
_symmetry.space_group_name_H-M   'P 1'
#
loop_
_entity.id
_entity.type
_entity.pdbx_description
1 polymer ?
#
loop_
_entity_poly.entity_id
_entity_poly.type
_entity_poly.pdbx_seq_one_letter_code
_entity_poly.pdbx_strand_id
1 'polypeptide(L)'
;MPNNILLDYEKTDEPFTVTRVQISDLEDAVILPPGKYLREGLCGNQIWRSPESWARAAQGTPSDVFFFGVVCIFVMLNNMVLRVSDSELAAIDSWRHFLRRHIFFFGEEDGFQGLLQWIGEENLSHKRLIELAGTFLAVEPRKPFGIWHFVDASFRDPVGRMTVLDPARRITAAQALEHPWFAESDRSHRDGSSESTHLP
;
A
#
# COMPACT_ATOMS: atom_id res chain seq x y z
N MET A 1 1.26 6.74 7.96
CA MET A 1 0.23 7.29 7.04
C MET A 1 0.79 8.53 6.33
N PRO A 2 0.16 9.15 5.31
CA PRO A 2 0.82 10.18 4.49
C PRO A 2 1.40 11.38 5.25
N ASN A 3 0.75 11.82 6.33
CA ASN A 3 1.25 12.89 7.22
C ASN A 3 2.58 12.56 7.92
N ASN A 4 2.98 11.29 7.99
CA ASN A 4 4.24 10.86 8.59
C ASN A 4 5.39 10.89 7.58
N ILE A 5 5.14 11.27 6.32
CA ILE A 5 6.15 11.50 5.28
C ILE A 5 6.39 13.01 5.19
N LEU A 6 7.52 13.46 5.74
CA LEU A 6 7.91 14.86 5.78
C LEU A 6 8.75 15.21 4.54
N LEU A 7 8.52 16.41 4.02
CA LEU A 7 9.20 16.95 2.85
C LEU A 7 9.86 18.27 3.21
N ASP A 8 11.18 18.35 3.02
CA ASP A 8 11.85 19.64 2.87
C ASP A 8 11.79 20.01 1.39
N TYR A 9 11.41 21.25 1.10
CA TYR A 9 11.29 21.73 -0.27
C TYR A 9 11.68 23.20 -0.38
N GLU A 10 12.19 23.56 -1.54
CA GLU A 10 12.45 24.94 -1.92
C GLU A 10 11.37 25.40 -2.89
N LYS A 11 10.82 26.59 -2.61
CA LYS A 11 9.81 27.25 -3.45
C LYS A 11 10.37 28.56 -3.97
N THR A 12 11.38 28.45 -4.83
CA THR A 12 12.02 29.59 -5.50
C THR A 12 11.28 29.96 -6.77
N ASP A 13 10.81 28.98 -7.57
CA ASP A 13 9.91 29.13 -8.73
C ASP A 13 9.06 27.84 -8.93
N GLU A 14 8.00 27.85 -9.76
CA GLU A 14 7.28 26.62 -10.13
C GLU A 14 8.00 25.86 -11.25
N PRO A 15 8.17 24.53 -11.15
CA PRO A 15 7.75 23.62 -10.07
C PRO A 15 8.66 23.66 -8.83
N PHE A 16 8.11 23.40 -7.65
CA PHE A 16 8.88 23.32 -6.40
C PHE A 16 9.84 22.12 -6.40
N THR A 17 10.99 22.27 -5.75
CA THR A 17 12.00 21.21 -5.67
C THR A 17 12.01 20.57 -4.29
N VAL A 18 11.83 19.25 -4.22
CA VAL A 18 11.96 18.48 -2.97
C VAL A 18 13.44 18.24 -2.71
N THR A 19 13.95 18.73 -1.58
CA THR A 19 15.37 18.59 -1.20
C THR A 19 15.59 17.41 -0.26
N ARG A 20 14.57 17.02 0.51
CA ARG A 20 14.65 15.90 1.43
C ARG A 20 13.30 15.26 1.68
N VAL A 21 13.30 13.94 1.82
CA VAL A 21 12.15 13.16 2.29
C VAL A 21 12.54 12.42 3.57
N GLN A 22 11.69 12.44 4.60
CA GLN A 22 11.91 11.72 5.85
C GLN A 22 10.64 11.04 6.34
N ILE A 23 10.80 9.84 6.92
CA ILE A 23 9.75 9.21 7.72
C ILE A 23 9.86 9.74 9.14
N SER A 24 8.72 10.07 9.73
CA SER A 24 8.59 10.53 11.12
C SER A 24 7.68 9.59 11.91
N ASP A 25 7.49 9.88 13.20
CA ASP A 25 6.50 9.20 14.05
C ASP A 25 6.76 7.68 14.15
N LEU A 26 7.92 7.36 14.73
CA LEU A 26 8.41 5.99 14.90
C LEU A 26 8.04 5.38 16.26
N GLU A 27 7.10 5.99 16.99
CA GLU A 27 6.71 5.53 18.34
C GLU A 27 6.09 4.13 18.34
N ASP A 28 5.38 3.78 17.25
CA ASP A 28 4.79 2.46 17.02
C ASP A 28 5.72 1.51 16.24
N ALA A 29 6.97 1.90 15.97
CA ALA A 29 7.89 1.08 15.20
C ALA A 29 8.42 -0.10 16.05
N VAL A 30 8.55 -1.26 15.40
CA VAL A 30 9.07 -2.48 16.04
C VAL A 30 10.19 -3.07 15.20
N ILE A 31 11.29 -3.46 15.86
CA ILE A 31 12.35 -4.24 15.24
C ILE A 31 11.95 -5.71 15.31
N LEU A 32 11.67 -6.31 14.15
CA LEU A 32 11.37 -7.73 14.05
C LEU A 32 12.66 -8.55 13.90
N PRO A 33 12.90 -9.57 14.74
CA PRO A 33 13.96 -10.53 14.48
C PRO A 33 13.73 -11.26 13.14
N PRO A 34 14.79 -11.81 12.51
CA PRO A 34 14.66 -12.54 11.25
C PRO A 34 13.60 -13.65 11.32
N GLY A 35 12.69 -13.66 10.34
CA GLY A 35 11.60 -14.64 10.25
C GLY A 35 10.52 -14.51 11.34
N LYS A 36 10.52 -13.43 12.12
CA LYS A 36 9.48 -13.14 13.10
C LYS A 36 8.49 -12.12 12.57
N TYR A 37 7.29 -12.18 13.12
CA TYR A 37 6.16 -11.35 12.77
C TYR A 37 5.47 -10.89 14.04
N LEU A 38 4.91 -9.69 14.00
CA LEU A 38 3.97 -9.24 15.01
C LEU A 38 2.63 -9.97 14.79
N ARG A 39 1.96 -10.37 15.86
CA ARG A 39 0.66 -11.06 15.80
C ARG A 39 -0.32 -10.37 16.74
N GLU A 40 -1.62 -10.58 16.50
CA GLU A 40 -2.74 -10.14 17.35
C GLU A 40 -2.97 -8.62 17.42
N GLY A 41 -1.97 -7.80 17.11
CA GLY A 41 -2.07 -6.34 17.02
C GLY A 41 -2.88 -5.85 15.82
N LEU A 42 -3.51 -4.67 15.97
CA LEU A 42 -4.09 -3.89 14.88
C LEU A 42 -3.18 -2.69 14.61
N CYS A 43 -2.13 -2.89 13.82
CA CYS A 43 -1.12 -1.87 13.60
C CYS A 43 -1.52 -0.89 12.48
N GLY A 44 -0.98 0.33 12.57
CA GLY A 44 -1.19 1.37 11.58
C GLY A 44 -2.58 2.01 11.62
N ASN A 45 -2.71 3.14 10.92
CA ASN A 45 -3.97 3.85 10.78
C ASN A 45 -5.00 3.03 9.97
N GLN A 46 -6.25 3.03 10.41
CA GLN A 46 -7.34 2.20 9.86
C GLN A 46 -7.49 2.28 8.33
N ILE A 47 -7.33 3.47 7.75
CA ILE A 47 -7.53 3.69 6.30
C ILE A 47 -6.39 3.09 5.47
N TRP A 48 -5.19 3.04 6.03
CA TRP A 48 -3.96 2.71 5.31
C TRP A 48 -3.44 1.30 5.62
N ARG A 49 -4.12 0.61 6.54
CA ARG A 49 -3.75 -0.69 7.09
C ARG A 49 -3.88 -1.82 6.07
N SER A 50 -2.94 -2.76 6.11
CA SER A 50 -2.92 -3.96 5.26
C SER A 50 -4.01 -4.99 5.64
N PRO A 51 -4.37 -5.92 4.74
CA PRO A 51 -5.45 -6.88 4.99
C PRO A 51 -5.13 -7.88 6.10
N GLU A 52 -3.89 -8.37 6.18
CA GLU A 52 -3.42 -9.28 7.24
C GLU A 52 -3.36 -8.57 8.60
N SER A 53 -3.11 -7.27 8.62
CA SER A 53 -3.21 -6.46 9.84
C SER A 53 -4.66 -6.31 10.29
N TRP A 54 -5.60 -6.03 9.38
CA TRP A 54 -7.04 -6.05 9.68
C TRP A 54 -7.52 -7.42 10.19
N ALA A 55 -6.93 -8.51 9.69
CA ALA A 55 -7.19 -9.87 10.14
C ALA A 55 -6.48 -10.25 11.45
N ARG A 56 -5.68 -9.34 12.04
CA ARG A 56 -4.81 -9.58 13.21
C ARG A 56 -3.87 -10.78 13.04
N ALA A 57 -3.52 -11.09 11.79
CA ALA A 57 -2.61 -12.16 11.45
C ALA A 57 -1.15 -11.70 11.61
N ALA A 58 -0.22 -12.54 11.16
CA ALA A 58 1.20 -12.21 11.14
C ALA A 58 1.47 -10.96 10.30
N GLN A 59 2.12 -9.96 10.89
CA GLN A 59 2.44 -8.66 10.32
C GLN A 59 3.95 -8.44 10.31
N GLY A 60 4.45 -7.79 9.26
CA GLY A 60 5.87 -7.47 9.11
C GLY A 60 6.09 -6.45 8.01
N THR A 61 7.31 -6.39 7.46
CA THR A 61 7.65 -5.43 6.40
C THR A 61 6.74 -5.48 5.16
N PRO A 62 6.12 -6.61 4.75
CA PRO A 62 5.14 -6.59 3.66
C PRO A 62 3.89 -5.74 3.97
N SER A 63 3.56 -5.53 5.25
CA SER A 63 2.46 -4.65 5.67
C SER A 63 2.78 -3.17 5.36
N ASP A 64 4.03 -2.76 5.58
CA ASP A 64 4.51 -1.41 5.23
C ASP A 64 4.56 -1.18 3.73
N VAL A 65 4.93 -2.21 2.94
CA VAL A 65 4.91 -2.11 1.47
C VAL A 65 3.48 -1.98 0.94
N PHE A 66 2.53 -2.74 1.48
CA PHE A 66 1.12 -2.58 1.12
C PHE A 66 0.63 -1.16 1.44
N PHE A 67 0.93 -0.66 2.65
CA PHE A 67 0.66 0.71 3.05
C PHE A 67 1.21 1.71 2.03
N PHE A 68 2.49 1.58 1.65
CA PHE A 68 3.12 2.48 0.70
C PHE A 68 2.46 2.45 -0.67
N GLY A 69 2.07 1.27 -1.18
CA GLY A 69 1.30 1.15 -2.42
C GLY A 69 -0.03 1.92 -2.38
N VAL A 70 -0.76 1.85 -1.25
CA VAL A 70 -2.00 2.63 -1.06
C VAL A 70 -1.72 4.14 -1.00
N VAL A 71 -0.60 4.56 -0.40
CA VAL A 71 -0.17 5.97 -0.40
C VAL A 71 0.18 6.44 -1.81
N CYS A 72 0.86 5.63 -2.61
CA CYS A 72 1.13 5.95 -4.02
C CYS A 72 -0.17 6.22 -4.79
N ILE A 73 -1.20 5.38 -4.61
CA ILE A 73 -2.52 5.60 -5.23
C ILE A 73 -3.11 6.95 -4.78
N PHE A 74 -3.03 7.27 -3.48
CA PHE A 74 -3.53 8.53 -2.96
C PHE A 74 -2.78 9.74 -3.55
N VAL A 75 -1.45 9.74 -3.53
CA VAL A 75 -0.64 10.86 -4.00
C VAL A 75 -0.79 11.07 -5.50
N MET A 76 -0.74 9.99 -6.30
CA MET A 76 -0.73 10.11 -7.75
C MET A 76 -2.12 10.30 -8.36
N LEU A 77 -3.17 9.77 -7.72
CA LEU A 77 -4.53 9.80 -8.26
C LEU A 77 -5.50 10.65 -7.44
N ASN A 78 -5.03 11.28 -6.35
CA ASN A 78 -5.85 11.97 -5.36
C ASN A 78 -7.04 11.11 -4.87
N ASN A 79 -6.80 9.80 -4.71
CA ASN A 79 -7.83 8.81 -4.40
C ASN A 79 -7.46 8.02 -3.13
N MET A 80 -8.19 8.27 -2.04
CA MET A 80 -8.11 7.44 -0.84
C MET A 80 -8.90 6.13 -1.05
N VAL A 81 -8.34 5.21 -1.86
CA VAL A 81 -9.04 4.04 -2.40
C VAL A 81 -9.69 3.15 -1.33
N LEU A 82 -9.07 3.03 -0.16
CA LEU A 82 -9.60 2.24 0.97
C LEU A 82 -10.54 3.03 1.91
N ARG A 83 -10.73 4.33 1.70
CA ARG A 83 -11.59 5.16 2.56
C ARG A 83 -13.05 4.71 2.47
N VAL A 84 -13.65 4.50 3.63
CA VAL A 84 -15.09 4.25 3.83
C VAL A 84 -15.76 5.51 4.38
N SER A 85 -17.08 5.51 4.49
CA SER A 85 -17.80 6.63 5.12
C SER A 85 -17.48 6.75 6.61
N ASP A 86 -17.67 7.93 7.20
CA ASP A 86 -17.34 8.16 8.61
C ASP A 86 -18.19 7.28 9.56
N SER A 87 -19.42 6.94 9.16
CA SER A 87 -20.27 5.99 9.90
C SER A 87 -19.73 4.56 9.82
N GLU A 88 -19.27 4.11 8.66
CA GLU A 88 -18.64 2.79 8.49
C GLU A 88 -17.28 2.72 9.21
N LEU A 89 -16.53 3.82 9.25
CA LEU A 89 -15.27 3.94 9.98
C LEU A 89 -15.49 3.80 11.49
N ALA A 90 -16.53 4.45 12.02
CA ALA A 90 -16.90 4.41 13.43
C ALA A 90 -17.63 3.12 13.84
N ALA A 91 -18.01 2.26 12.89
CA ALA A 91 -18.74 1.03 13.16
C ALA A 91 -17.91 0.01 13.95
N ILE A 92 -18.56 -0.73 14.85
CA ILE A 92 -17.93 -1.82 15.61
C ILE A 92 -17.38 -2.92 14.69
N ASP A 93 -18.01 -3.11 13.53
CA ASP A 93 -17.60 -4.03 12.48
C ASP A 93 -16.94 -3.31 11.29
N SER A 94 -16.33 -2.15 11.51
CA SER A 94 -15.59 -1.37 10.48
C SER A 94 -14.62 -2.23 9.65
N TRP A 95 -14.01 -3.26 10.25
CA TRP A 95 -13.18 -4.26 9.58
C TRP A 95 -13.83 -4.84 8.31
N ARG A 96 -15.16 -5.02 8.31
CA ARG A 96 -15.92 -5.57 7.20
C ARG A 96 -15.87 -4.67 5.98
N HIS A 97 -16.05 -3.37 6.19
CA HIS A 97 -16.07 -2.36 5.13
C HIS A 97 -14.68 -2.21 4.50
N PHE A 98 -13.64 -2.18 5.34
CA PHE A 98 -12.26 -2.15 4.87
C PHE A 98 -11.85 -3.42 4.14
N LEU A 99 -12.05 -4.61 4.72
CA LEU A 99 -11.69 -5.87 4.05
C LEU A 99 -12.48 -6.06 2.75
N ARG A 100 -13.75 -5.61 2.67
CA ARG A 100 -14.49 -5.58 1.41
C ARG A 100 -13.81 -4.70 0.37
N ARG A 101 -13.31 -3.50 0.72
CA ARG A 101 -12.55 -2.63 -0.19
C ARG A 101 -11.23 -3.27 -0.64
N HIS A 102 -10.52 -3.95 0.26
CA HIS A 102 -9.30 -4.70 -0.08
C HIS A 102 -9.59 -5.76 -1.14
N ILE A 103 -10.62 -6.59 -0.94
CA ILE A 103 -11.00 -7.63 -1.91
C ILE A 103 -11.48 -6.99 -3.22
N PHE A 104 -12.24 -5.90 -3.15
CA PHE A 104 -12.79 -5.24 -4.33
C PHE A 104 -11.71 -4.71 -5.27
N PHE A 105 -10.65 -4.10 -4.73
CA PHE A 105 -9.59 -3.47 -5.53
C PHE A 105 -8.34 -4.31 -5.72
N PHE A 106 -8.03 -5.24 -4.81
CA PHE A 106 -6.77 -5.97 -4.82
C PHE A 106 -6.95 -7.49 -4.71
N GLY A 107 -8.18 -7.97 -4.55
CA GLY A 107 -8.53 -9.39 -4.41
C GLY A 107 -8.52 -10.16 -5.71
N GLU A 108 -7.41 -10.13 -6.45
CA GLU A 108 -7.12 -11.11 -7.49
C GLU A 108 -7.02 -12.52 -6.86
N GLU A 109 -7.45 -13.54 -7.60
CA GLU A 109 -7.69 -14.88 -7.06
C GLU A 109 -6.45 -15.43 -6.32
N ASP A 110 -5.33 -15.43 -7.02
CA ASP A 110 -4.01 -15.83 -6.54
C ASP A 110 -3.56 -15.13 -5.26
N GLY A 111 -3.73 -13.80 -5.20
CA GLY A 111 -3.37 -13.00 -4.03
C GLY A 111 -4.34 -13.23 -2.86
N PHE A 112 -5.62 -13.42 -3.15
CA PHE A 112 -6.64 -13.70 -2.14
C PHE A 112 -6.44 -15.08 -1.49
N GLN A 113 -6.15 -16.11 -2.29
CA GLN A 113 -5.84 -17.45 -1.77
C GLN A 113 -4.57 -17.43 -0.90
N GLY A 114 -3.52 -16.73 -1.32
CA GLY A 114 -2.32 -16.57 -0.51
C GLY A 114 -2.56 -15.82 0.80
N LEU A 115 -3.44 -14.81 0.81
CA LEU A 115 -3.87 -14.14 2.04
C LEU A 115 -4.59 -15.10 3.00
N LEU A 116 -5.48 -15.96 2.49
CA LEU A 116 -6.18 -16.96 3.32
C LEU A 116 -5.19 -17.95 3.95
N GLN A 117 -4.23 -18.45 3.17
CA GLN A 117 -3.16 -19.31 3.66
C GLN A 117 -2.31 -18.61 4.74
N TRP A 118 -1.97 -17.33 4.53
CA TRP A 118 -1.21 -16.53 5.48
C TRP A 118 -1.95 -16.33 6.81
N ILE A 119 -3.26 -16.11 6.76
CA ILE A 119 -4.12 -15.92 7.93
C ILE A 119 -4.32 -17.22 8.71
N GLY A 120 -4.46 -18.35 8.00
CA GLY A 120 -4.70 -19.67 8.56
C GLY A 120 -6.16 -19.92 8.96
N GLU A 121 -6.64 -21.16 8.80
CA GLU A 121 -8.06 -21.54 8.98
C GLU A 121 -8.60 -21.31 10.40
N GLU A 122 -7.73 -21.42 11.41
CA GLU A 122 -8.08 -21.23 12.83
C GLU A 122 -8.38 -19.75 13.18
N ASN A 123 -7.93 -18.80 12.36
CA ASN A 123 -8.22 -17.39 12.57
C ASN A 123 -9.64 -17.07 12.09
N LEU A 124 -10.48 -16.47 12.96
CA LEU A 124 -11.85 -16.07 12.62
C LEU A 124 -11.96 -15.24 11.32
N SER A 125 -10.93 -14.45 11.01
CA SER A 125 -10.88 -13.62 9.81
C SER A 125 -10.83 -14.44 8.52
N HIS A 126 -10.35 -15.68 8.56
CA HIS A 126 -10.32 -16.58 7.40
C HIS A 126 -11.73 -16.82 6.84
N LYS A 127 -12.65 -17.26 7.69
CA LYS A 127 -14.06 -17.50 7.30
C LYS A 127 -14.75 -16.20 6.88
N ARG A 128 -14.51 -15.11 7.63
CA ARG A 128 -15.06 -13.78 7.31
C ARG A 128 -14.63 -13.27 5.94
N LEU A 129 -13.37 -13.48 5.55
CA LEU A 129 -12.88 -13.08 4.22
C LEU A 129 -13.55 -13.89 3.11
N ILE A 130 -13.72 -15.21 3.29
CA ILE A 130 -14.44 -16.06 2.33
C ILE A 130 -15.89 -15.59 2.18
N GLU A 131 -16.59 -15.37 3.29
CA GLU A 131 -17.96 -14.85 3.30
C GLU A 131 -18.05 -13.50 2.56
N LEU A 132 -17.14 -12.57 2.84
CA LEU A 132 -17.10 -11.28 2.15
C LEU A 132 -16.80 -11.44 0.65
N ALA A 133 -15.85 -12.31 0.29
CA ALA A 133 -15.53 -12.59 -1.10
C ALA A 133 -16.70 -13.21 -1.87
N GLY A 134 -17.57 -13.97 -1.19
CA GLY A 134 -18.80 -14.52 -1.75
C GLY A 134 -19.92 -13.49 -1.99
N THR A 135 -19.83 -12.29 -1.41
CA THR A 135 -20.84 -11.23 -1.60
C THR A 135 -20.71 -10.46 -2.91
N PHE A 136 -19.60 -10.62 -3.65
CA PHE A 136 -19.43 -9.99 -4.96
C PHE A 136 -20.22 -10.79 -6.01
N LEU A 137 -21.41 -10.30 -6.36
CA LEU A 137 -22.27 -10.88 -7.40
C LEU A 137 -21.83 -10.43 -8.79
N ALA A 138 -22.29 -11.13 -9.84
CA ALA A 138 -22.05 -10.75 -11.24
C ALA A 138 -22.48 -9.32 -11.60
N VAL A 139 -23.41 -8.73 -10.85
CA VAL A 139 -23.90 -7.35 -11.03
C VAL A 139 -22.98 -6.27 -10.42
N GLU A 140 -22.14 -6.65 -9.45
CA GLU A 140 -21.11 -5.76 -8.88
C GLU A 140 -19.79 -6.53 -8.79
N PRO A 141 -19.15 -6.78 -9.95
CA PRO A 141 -17.87 -7.48 -9.98
C PRO A 141 -16.80 -6.64 -9.27
N ARG A 142 -15.77 -7.33 -8.75
CA ARG A 142 -14.54 -6.69 -8.27
C ARG A 142 -13.98 -5.77 -9.35
N LYS A 143 -13.25 -4.73 -8.94
CA LYS A 143 -12.57 -3.79 -9.85
C LYS A 143 -11.06 -3.78 -9.56
N PRO A 144 -10.33 -4.86 -9.90
CA PRO A 144 -8.91 -4.96 -9.62
C PRO A 144 -8.13 -3.74 -10.10
N PHE A 145 -7.19 -3.26 -9.29
CA PHE A 145 -6.34 -2.12 -9.63
C PHE A 145 -5.55 -2.38 -10.92
N GLY A 146 -5.12 -3.62 -11.16
CA GLY A 146 -4.38 -4.02 -12.37
C GLY A 146 -5.10 -3.75 -13.69
N ILE A 147 -6.43 -3.59 -13.69
CA ILE A 147 -7.23 -3.29 -14.90
C ILE A 147 -7.69 -1.83 -14.99
N TRP A 148 -7.20 -0.94 -14.13
CA TRP A 148 -7.55 0.48 -14.20
C TRP A 148 -6.86 1.14 -15.39
N HIS A 149 -7.50 1.10 -16.57
CA HIS A 149 -6.93 1.58 -17.83
C HIS A 149 -6.66 3.09 -17.88
N PHE A 150 -7.28 3.87 -16.99
CA PHE A 150 -7.01 5.31 -16.85
C PHE A 150 -5.73 5.62 -16.04
N VAL A 151 -5.13 4.60 -15.40
CA VAL A 151 -3.86 4.71 -14.68
C VAL A 151 -2.74 4.28 -15.60
N ASP A 152 -1.67 5.08 -15.66
CA ASP A 152 -0.47 4.77 -16.42
C ASP A 152 0.06 3.38 -16.10
N ALA A 153 0.42 2.60 -17.13
CA ALA A 153 0.82 1.22 -16.97
C ALA A 153 2.14 1.06 -16.20
N SER A 154 3.08 1.99 -16.38
CA SER A 154 4.39 1.96 -15.71
C SER A 154 4.25 2.24 -14.20
N PHE A 155 3.30 3.09 -13.80
CA PHE A 155 2.94 3.30 -12.40
C PHE A 155 2.09 2.16 -11.83
N ARG A 156 1.13 1.65 -12.62
CA ARG A 156 0.20 0.61 -12.18
C ARG A 156 0.90 -0.71 -11.85
N ASP A 157 1.95 -1.10 -12.58
CA ASP A 157 2.67 -2.36 -12.34
C ASP A 157 3.30 -2.45 -10.94
N PRO A 158 4.21 -1.55 -10.51
CA PRO A 158 4.85 -1.66 -9.20
C PRO A 158 3.84 -1.48 -8.07
N VAL A 159 2.86 -0.58 -8.21
CA VAL A 159 1.81 -0.39 -7.20
C VAL A 159 0.91 -1.62 -7.08
N GLY A 160 0.57 -2.26 -8.20
CA GLY A 160 -0.16 -3.53 -8.19
C GLY A 160 0.62 -4.61 -7.44
N ARG A 161 1.93 -4.70 -7.66
CA ARG A 161 2.83 -5.64 -6.96
C ARG A 161 3.00 -5.32 -5.47
N MET A 162 2.95 -4.05 -5.06
CA MET A 162 2.96 -3.65 -3.64
C MET A 162 1.65 -3.99 -2.92
N THR A 163 0.53 -3.93 -3.64
CA THR A 163 -0.83 -4.07 -3.09
C THR A 163 -1.44 -5.47 -3.23
N VAL A 164 -0.65 -6.47 -3.68
CA VAL A 164 -1.05 -7.88 -3.69
C VAL A 164 -1.53 -8.31 -2.30
N LEU A 165 -2.69 -8.95 -2.20
CA LEU A 165 -3.24 -9.32 -0.88
C LEU A 165 -2.37 -10.33 -0.13
N ASP A 166 -1.73 -11.28 -0.82
CA ASP A 166 -0.80 -12.24 -0.23
C ASP A 166 0.50 -11.53 0.23
N PRO A 167 0.77 -11.46 1.55
CA PRO A 167 2.00 -10.84 2.07
C PRO A 167 3.28 -11.49 1.55
N ALA A 168 3.28 -12.79 1.23
CA ALA A 168 4.46 -13.50 0.75
C ALA A 168 4.79 -13.22 -0.72
N ARG A 169 3.81 -12.74 -1.51
CA ARG A 169 3.97 -12.41 -2.93
C ARG A 169 4.15 -10.92 -3.20
N ARG A 170 3.97 -10.06 -2.20
CA ARG A 170 4.27 -8.63 -2.34
C ARG A 170 5.74 -8.43 -2.63
N ILE A 171 6.03 -7.50 -3.53
CA ILE A 171 7.41 -7.05 -3.73
C ILE A 171 7.94 -6.42 -2.44
N THR A 172 9.26 -6.48 -2.27
CA THR A 172 9.95 -5.76 -1.20
C THR A 172 10.19 -4.30 -1.60
N ALA A 173 10.50 -3.45 -0.62
CA ALA A 173 10.92 -2.07 -0.89
C ALA A 173 12.15 -2.01 -1.81
N ALA A 174 13.12 -2.92 -1.65
CA ALA A 174 14.29 -2.99 -2.51
C ALA A 174 13.91 -3.31 -3.97
N GLN A 175 13.07 -4.32 -4.18
CA GLN A 175 12.57 -4.66 -5.52
C GLN A 175 11.72 -3.56 -6.14
N ALA A 176 10.98 -2.81 -5.33
CA ALA A 176 10.24 -1.64 -5.80
C ALA A 176 11.19 -0.55 -6.32
N LEU A 177 12.27 -0.25 -5.60
CA LEU A 177 13.25 0.75 -6.01
C LEU A 177 13.99 0.37 -7.31
N GLU A 178 14.10 -0.92 -7.60
CA GLU A 178 14.66 -1.42 -8.87
C GLU A 178 13.69 -1.31 -10.05
N HIS A 179 12.40 -1.07 -9.79
CA HIS A 179 11.40 -0.97 -10.84
C HIS A 179 11.60 0.31 -11.68
N PRO A 180 11.48 0.25 -13.04
CA PRO A 180 11.73 1.39 -13.92
C PRO A 180 11.02 2.69 -13.51
N TRP A 181 9.76 2.60 -13.10
CA TRP A 181 9.01 3.76 -12.63
C TRP A 181 9.67 4.52 -11.47
N PHE A 182 10.29 3.80 -10.52
CA PHE A 182 11.05 4.43 -9.45
C PHE A 182 12.45 4.82 -9.91
N ALA A 183 13.14 3.96 -10.67
CA ALA A 183 14.50 4.22 -11.14
C ALA A 183 14.63 5.41 -12.11
N GLU A 184 13.62 5.68 -12.93
CA GLU A 184 13.59 6.81 -13.87
C GLU A 184 13.51 8.17 -13.15
N SER A 185 12.78 8.23 -12.03
CA SER A 185 12.74 9.43 -11.18
C SER A 185 14.10 9.77 -10.55
N ASP A 186 14.95 8.77 -10.34
CA ASP A 186 16.29 8.92 -9.77
C ASP A 186 17.30 9.44 -10.81
N ARG A 187 17.06 9.19 -12.11
CA ARG A 187 17.93 9.66 -13.21
C ARG A 187 17.69 11.12 -13.56
N SER A 188 16.42 11.56 -13.56
CA SER A 188 16.10 12.97 -13.82
C SER A 188 16.66 13.92 -12.76
N HIS A 189 16.81 13.48 -11.51
CA HIS A 189 17.47 14.24 -10.44
C HIS A 189 19.01 14.27 -10.57
N ARG A 190 19.62 13.21 -11.12
CA ARG A 190 21.09 13.12 -11.30
C ARG A 190 21.57 13.89 -12.54
N ASP A 191 20.84 13.86 -13.64
CA ASP A 191 21.25 14.57 -14.86
C ASP A 191 21.08 16.09 -14.73
N GLY A 192 20.10 16.56 -13.93
CA GLY A 192 19.92 17.98 -13.61
C GLY A 192 20.98 18.59 -12.67
N SER A 193 21.84 17.77 -12.06
CA SER A 193 22.94 18.23 -11.19
C SER A 193 24.32 18.20 -11.86
N SER A 194 24.41 17.76 -13.13
CA SER A 194 25.68 17.70 -13.88
C SER A 194 25.93 18.85 -14.87
N GLU A 195 25.01 19.81 -15.02
CA GLU A 195 25.10 20.88 -16.04
C GLU A 195 25.46 22.28 -15.50
N SER A 196 26.29 22.36 -14.46
CA SER A 196 26.89 23.64 -14.03
C SER A 196 28.34 23.51 -13.58
N THR A 197 29.21 23.14 -14.52
CA THR A 197 30.61 23.58 -14.51
C THR A 197 31.15 23.57 -15.94
N HIS A 198 31.16 24.75 -16.58
CA HIS A 198 32.13 25.26 -17.57
C HIS A 198 31.57 26.59 -18.14
N LEU A 199 31.88 27.73 -17.51
CA LEU A 199 32.95 28.71 -17.85
C LEU A 199 32.58 29.63 -19.05
N PRO A 200 33.07 30.89 -19.11
CA PRO A 200 34.37 31.37 -18.62
C PRO A 200 34.34 32.36 -17.43
#